data_AF-A0A2S1LBF4-F1
#
_entry.id   AF-A0A2S1LBF4-F1
#
_cell.length_a   1.000
_cell.length_b   1.000
_cell.length_c   1.000
_cell.angle_alpha   90.00
_cell.angle_beta   90.00
_cell.angle_gamma   90.00
#
_symmetry.space_group_name_H-M   'P 1'
#
loop_
_entity.id
_entity.type
_entity.pdbx_description
1 polymer ?
#
loop_
_entity_poly.entity_id
_entity_poly.type
_entity_poly.pdbx_seq_one_letter_code
_entity_poly.pdbx_strand_id
1 'polypeptide(L)'
;MTNNGQLNFNGTQNNIWETVPYAAAFVKKSRVATSAKINASMVNSTAKPDDDLRNEILNALKMNPWIPNALVNVIVSNGRVVLEGELSCSCQVEATLKTLDAISGIIAVTDSIKIKSKTNAEIQRAYIEKAIASSFPGLHNYIKVKVEETVVTLTGTVASWNQKEQIGRMTWNTEGIWLVKNEIQINTNQIF
;
A
#
# COMPACT_ATOMS: atom_id res chain seq x y z
N MET A 1 -29.96 -28.26 -29.78
CA MET A 1 -28.94 -27.35 -30.32
C MET A 1 -29.22 -25.96 -29.75
N THR A 2 -28.19 -25.31 -29.18
CA THR A 2 -28.07 -23.87 -28.78
C THR A 2 -29.08 -23.33 -27.75
N ASN A 3 -28.75 -22.49 -26.75
CA ASN A 3 -27.49 -21.87 -26.31
C ASN A 3 -27.66 -21.39 -24.86
N ASN A 4 -26.54 -21.27 -24.16
CA ASN A 4 -26.36 -20.80 -22.78
C ASN A 4 -26.40 -19.27 -22.64
N GLY A 5 -26.47 -18.80 -21.39
CA GLY A 5 -25.91 -17.51 -20.95
C GLY A 5 -26.95 -16.57 -20.38
N GLN A 6 -27.42 -16.77 -19.15
CA GLN A 6 -26.83 -16.23 -17.90
C GLN A 6 -26.50 -14.73 -17.94
N LEU A 7 -27.09 -14.05 -16.96
CA LEU A 7 -27.27 -12.61 -16.81
C LEU A 7 -25.94 -11.85 -16.64
N ASN A 8 -25.77 -10.80 -17.44
CA ASN A 8 -24.73 -9.78 -17.28
C ASN A 8 -25.01 -8.93 -16.04
N PHE A 9 -24.12 -8.98 -15.04
CA PHE A 9 -24.02 -7.94 -14.02
C PHE A 9 -22.95 -6.93 -14.44
N ASN A 10 -23.38 -5.88 -15.15
CA ASN A 10 -22.64 -4.63 -15.28
C ASN A 10 -22.68 -3.91 -13.93
N GLY A 11 -21.60 -4.01 -13.15
CA GLY A 11 -21.37 -3.19 -11.98
C GLY A 11 -20.04 -2.45 -12.14
N THR A 12 -20.09 -1.13 -12.31
CA THR A 12 -18.96 -0.23 -12.10
C THR A 12 -18.52 -0.33 -10.63
N GLN A 13 -17.67 -1.30 -10.30
CA GLN A 13 -16.89 -1.25 -9.08
C GLN A 13 -15.68 -0.36 -9.35
N ASN A 14 -15.81 0.90 -8.95
CA ASN A 14 -14.68 1.78 -8.71
C ASN A 14 -13.80 1.13 -7.64
N ASN A 15 -12.86 0.31 -8.10
CA ASN A 15 -11.93 -0.41 -7.27
C ASN A 15 -10.80 0.55 -6.90
N ILE A 16 -10.84 1.01 -5.65
CA ILE A 16 -9.92 1.94 -4.99
C ILE A 16 -8.46 1.41 -4.93
N TRP A 17 -8.18 0.27 -5.56
CA TRP A 17 -6.90 -0.44 -5.60
C TRP A 17 -6.16 -0.30 -6.95
N GLU A 18 -6.83 0.21 -8.01
CA GLU A 18 -6.18 0.49 -9.30
C GLU A 18 -5.24 1.70 -9.27
N THR A 19 -5.20 2.44 -8.15
CA THR A 19 -4.30 3.59 -7.91
C THR A 19 -3.08 3.25 -7.04
N VAL A 20 -2.93 1.99 -6.61
CA VAL A 20 -1.83 1.53 -5.75
C VAL A 20 -0.60 1.28 -6.64
N PRO A 21 0.63 1.67 -6.24
CA PRO A 21 1.79 1.84 -7.13
C PRO A 21 2.44 0.50 -7.54
N TYR A 22 1.67 -0.40 -8.14
CA TYR A 22 2.14 -1.69 -8.61
C TYR A 22 2.84 -1.65 -9.99
N ALA A 23 2.86 -0.51 -10.69
CA ALA A 23 3.40 -0.45 -12.07
C ALA A 23 4.26 0.77 -12.42
N ALA A 24 4.46 1.76 -11.54
CA ALA A 24 5.21 2.97 -11.91
C ALA A 24 6.57 3.03 -11.19
N ALA A 25 7.60 2.82 -12.00
CA ALA A 25 9.01 2.90 -11.68
C ALA A 25 9.44 4.17 -10.93
N PHE A 26 10.54 4.04 -10.18
CA PHE A 26 11.50 5.07 -9.81
C PHE A 26 11.19 6.49 -10.28
N VAL A 27 10.65 7.31 -9.38
CA VAL A 27 11.02 8.72 -9.38
C VAL A 27 11.56 9.04 -8.00
N LYS A 28 12.86 9.27 -7.94
CA LYS A 28 13.51 10.06 -6.89
C LYS A 28 12.81 11.43 -6.88
N LYS A 29 11.75 11.56 -6.09
CA LYS A 29 11.09 12.83 -5.78
C LYS A 29 10.28 12.60 -4.53
N SER A 30 10.55 13.41 -3.50
CA SER A 30 9.62 13.75 -2.43
C SER A 30 8.18 13.53 -2.91
N ARG A 31 7.47 12.58 -2.28
CA ARG A 31 6.06 12.36 -2.56
C ARG A 31 5.32 13.57 -2.01
N VAL A 32 5.13 14.59 -2.84
CA VAL A 32 4.07 15.58 -2.63
C VAL A 32 2.78 14.88 -3.03
N ALA A 33 2.11 14.27 -2.06
CA ALA A 33 0.77 13.75 -2.25
C ALA A 33 -0.18 14.96 -2.36
N THR A 34 -0.51 15.34 -3.59
CA THR A 34 -1.48 16.41 -3.86
C THR A 34 -2.88 15.80 -3.85
N SER A 35 -3.43 15.57 -2.67
CA SER A 35 -4.88 15.34 -2.50
C SER A 35 -5.57 16.70 -2.47
N ALA A 36 -5.65 17.40 -3.61
CA ALA A 36 -6.33 18.68 -3.70
C ALA A 36 -7.51 18.59 -4.68
N LYS A 37 -8.72 18.36 -4.15
CA LYS A 37 -9.92 18.94 -4.75
C LYS A 37 -10.12 20.31 -4.09
N ILE A 38 -9.72 21.38 -4.77
CA ILE A 38 -10.04 22.75 -4.35
C ILE A 38 -10.87 23.44 -5.43
N ASN A 39 -12.13 23.70 -5.11
CA ASN A 39 -12.83 24.86 -5.66
C ASN A 39 -12.26 26.08 -4.94
N ALA A 40 -11.42 26.84 -5.65
CA ALA A 40 -10.83 28.07 -5.17
C ALA A 40 -11.92 29.17 -5.06
N SER A 41 -12.70 29.15 -3.98
CA SER A 41 -13.60 30.24 -3.59
C SER A 41 -13.99 30.05 -2.13
N MET A 42 -13.24 30.71 -1.24
CA MET A 42 -13.56 31.11 0.14
C MET A 42 -12.31 30.95 1.01
N VAL A 43 -11.53 32.04 1.11
CA VAL A 43 -10.75 32.31 2.31
C VAL A 43 -11.79 32.54 3.41
N ASN A 44 -12.10 31.53 4.21
CA ASN A 44 -12.99 31.69 5.35
C ASN A 44 -12.29 31.28 6.65
N SER A 45 -12.46 32.14 7.64
CA SER A 45 -11.86 32.20 8.97
C SER A 45 -12.25 31.02 9.90
N THR A 46 -12.06 29.78 9.45
CA THR A 46 -12.34 28.54 10.21
C THR A 46 -11.22 27.50 10.03
N ALA A 47 -9.99 27.93 9.79
CA ALA A 47 -8.85 27.02 9.74
C ALA A 47 -8.57 26.48 11.15
N LYS A 48 -8.57 25.15 11.30
CA LYS A 48 -8.17 24.51 12.54
C LYS A 48 -6.74 24.92 12.90
N PRO A 49 -6.44 25.31 14.15
CA PRO A 49 -5.07 25.62 14.56
C PRO A 49 -4.12 24.46 14.25
N ASP A 50 -2.90 24.77 13.79
CA ASP A 50 -1.94 23.74 13.38
C ASP A 50 -1.61 22.76 14.52
N ASP A 51 -1.56 23.23 15.77
CA ASP A 51 -1.35 22.38 16.94
C ASP A 51 -2.52 21.43 17.19
N ASP A 52 -3.76 21.90 17.03
CA ASP A 52 -4.95 21.06 17.17
C ASP A 52 -5.02 20.03 16.04
N LEU A 53 -4.67 20.43 14.82
CA LEU A 53 -4.60 19.55 13.66
C LEU A 53 -3.50 18.50 13.85
N ARG A 54 -2.32 18.91 14.34
CA ARG A 54 -1.22 18.01 14.69
C ARG A 54 -1.66 16.98 15.73
N ASN A 55 -2.33 17.42 16.80
CA ASN A 55 -2.78 16.53 17.87
C ASN A 55 -3.84 15.53 17.37
N GLU A 56 -4.75 15.97 16.49
CA GLU A 56 -5.71 15.07 15.85
C GLU A 56 -5.01 14.02 14.98
N ILE A 57 -4.04 14.43 14.16
CA ILE A 57 -3.24 13.51 13.34
C ILE A 57 -2.53 12.48 14.23
N LEU A 58 -1.83 12.93 15.27
CA LEU A 58 -1.11 12.03 16.18
C LEU A 58 -2.06 11.04 16.86
N ASN A 59 -3.24 11.49 17.29
CA ASN A 59 -4.25 10.62 17.87
C ASN A 59 -4.80 9.60 16.87
N ALA A 60 -5.11 10.03 15.63
CA ALA A 60 -5.60 9.13 14.59
C ALA A 60 -4.58 8.06 14.22
N LEU A 61 -3.30 8.44 14.08
CA LEU A 61 -2.20 7.50 13.84
C LEU A 61 -2.06 6.51 15.00
N LYS A 62 -2.14 7.01 16.25
CA LYS A 62 -2.05 6.17 17.45
C LYS A 62 -3.17 5.14 17.57
N MET A 63 -4.35 5.45 17.02
CA MET A 63 -5.51 4.54 17.02
C MET A 63 -5.46 3.52 15.89
N ASN A 64 -4.56 3.67 14.90
CA ASN A 64 -4.43 2.72 13.81
C ASN A 64 -3.50 1.56 14.20
N PRO A 65 -4.02 0.33 14.39
CA PRO A 65 -3.23 -0.81 14.85
C PRO A 65 -2.16 -1.26 13.83
N TRP A 66 -2.28 -0.84 12.57
CA TRP A 66 -1.27 -1.14 11.55
C TRP A 66 -0.07 -0.19 11.62
N ILE A 67 -0.13 0.92 12.35
CA ILE A 67 0.93 1.94 12.40
C ILE A 67 1.63 1.86 13.77
N PRO A 68 2.96 1.69 13.81
CA PRO A 68 3.70 1.69 15.07
C PRO A 68 3.75 3.10 15.69
N ASN A 69 3.25 3.23 16.92
CA ASN A 69 2.98 4.48 17.65
C ASN A 69 4.18 5.40 17.96
N ALA A 70 5.38 5.11 17.47
CA ALA A 70 6.61 5.81 17.89
C ALA A 70 7.55 6.23 16.74
N LEU A 71 7.19 5.97 15.48
CA LEU A 71 8.15 6.07 14.37
C LEU A 71 7.82 7.16 13.35
N VAL A 72 6.75 7.91 13.54
CA VAL A 72 6.32 8.97 12.60
C VAL A 72 6.30 10.32 13.31
N ASN A 73 7.21 11.21 12.93
CA ASN A 73 7.19 12.63 13.30
C ASN A 73 6.22 13.38 12.39
N VAL A 74 5.40 14.24 12.98
CA VAL A 74 4.37 15.02 12.27
C VAL A 74 4.65 16.50 12.46
N ILE A 75 4.88 17.21 11.37
CA ILE A 75 5.05 18.65 11.35
C ILE A 75 3.86 19.25 10.59
N VAL A 76 3.21 20.24 11.17
CA VAL A 76 2.05 20.92 10.57
C VAL A 76 2.34 22.41 10.45
N SER A 77 2.06 22.98 9.29
CA SER A 77 2.13 24.42 9.05
C SER A 77 1.10 24.86 8.03
N ASN A 78 0.20 25.75 8.43
CA ASN A 78 -0.93 26.25 7.62
C ASN A 78 -1.71 25.11 6.96
N GLY A 79 -2.08 24.08 7.74
CA GLY A 79 -2.80 22.90 7.24
C GLY A 79 -1.98 21.98 6.32
N ARG A 80 -0.69 22.26 6.07
CA ARG A 80 0.22 21.38 5.33
C ARG A 80 0.97 20.48 6.30
N VAL A 81 0.97 19.18 6.02
CA VAL A 81 1.55 18.15 6.88
C VAL A 81 2.81 17.60 6.24
N VAL A 82 3.86 17.45 7.03
CA VAL A 82 5.07 16.70 6.67
C VAL A 82 5.19 15.51 7.62
N LEU A 83 5.35 14.32 7.04
CA LEU A 83 5.58 13.07 7.76
C LEU A 83 7.03 12.63 7.57
N GLU A 84 7.71 12.36 8.68
CA GLU A 84 9.10 11.91 8.68
C GLU A 84 9.26 10.71 9.62
N GLY A 85 10.25 9.85 9.34
CA GLY A 85 10.60 8.76 10.25
C GLY A 85 10.90 7.45 9.53
N GLU A 86 10.81 6.33 10.24
CA GLU A 86 11.19 5.01 9.75
C GLU A 86 10.04 4.01 9.94
N LEU A 87 9.46 3.48 8.86
CA LEU A 87 8.47 2.41 8.91
C LEU A 87 9.05 1.10 8.40
N SER A 88 8.35 -0.01 8.67
CA SER A 88 8.88 -1.35 8.37
C SER A 88 8.44 -1.85 7.00
N CYS A 89 7.33 -1.39 6.42
CA CYS A 89 6.87 -1.77 5.08
C CYS A 89 6.13 -0.59 4.41
N SER A 90 5.94 -0.67 3.08
CA SER A 90 5.13 0.31 2.36
C SER A 90 3.66 0.23 2.74
N CYS A 91 3.22 -0.92 3.23
CA CYS A 91 1.89 -1.13 3.78
C CYS A 91 1.57 -0.20 4.95
N GLN A 92 2.55 0.10 5.81
CA GLN A 92 2.41 1.04 6.92
C GLN A 92 2.42 2.49 6.45
N VAL A 93 3.23 2.82 5.44
CA VAL A 93 3.22 4.15 4.80
C VAL A 93 1.84 4.41 4.20
N GLU A 94 1.29 3.44 3.47
CA GLU A 94 -0.04 3.53 2.89
C GLU A 94 -1.13 3.68 3.97
N ALA A 95 -1.07 2.87 5.04
CA ALA A 95 -2.00 2.99 6.16
C ALA A 95 -1.91 4.38 6.84
N THR A 96 -0.70 4.95 6.94
CA THR A 96 -0.46 6.29 7.47
C THR A 96 -1.15 7.34 6.61
N LEU A 97 -0.87 7.36 5.30
CA LEU A 97 -1.45 8.32 4.38
C LEU A 97 -2.99 8.22 4.34
N LYS A 98 -3.52 7.00 4.32
CA LYS A 98 -4.97 6.76 4.33
C LYS A 98 -5.63 7.20 5.63
N THR A 99 -4.92 7.15 6.76
CA THR A 99 -5.42 7.67 8.04
C THR A 99 -5.56 9.19 7.99
N LEU A 100 -4.62 9.88 7.33
CA LEU A 100 -4.66 11.33 7.16
C LEU A 100 -5.76 11.77 6.20
N ASP A 101 -6.08 10.99 5.16
CA ASP A 101 -7.16 11.33 4.21
C ASP A 101 -8.53 11.51 4.88
N ALA A 102 -8.75 10.91 6.06
CA ALA A 102 -9.98 11.03 6.82
C ALA A 102 -10.05 12.29 7.70
N ILE A 103 -8.97 13.07 7.81
CA ILE A 103 -8.86 14.22 8.71
C ILE A 103 -9.16 15.53 7.96
N SER A 104 -10.21 16.22 8.37
CA SER A 104 -10.56 17.53 7.81
C SER A 104 -9.55 18.60 8.20
N GLY A 105 -9.24 19.53 7.28
CA GLY A 105 -8.31 20.64 7.52
C GLY A 105 -6.88 20.38 7.05
N ILE A 106 -6.56 19.15 6.62
CA ILE A 106 -5.34 18.86 5.88
C ILE A 106 -5.48 19.38 4.44
N ILE A 107 -4.55 20.24 4.04
CA ILE A 107 -4.50 20.85 2.71
C ILE A 107 -3.53 20.08 1.79
N ALA A 108 -2.43 19.59 2.35
CA ALA A 108 -1.42 18.82 1.61
C ALA A 108 -0.62 17.93 2.55
N VAL A 109 -0.13 16.80 2.04
CA VAL A 109 0.75 15.89 2.77
C VAL A 109 2.05 15.67 1.99
N THR A 110 3.17 15.85 2.68
CA THR A 110 4.51 15.51 2.18
C THR A 110 5.03 14.30 2.94
N ASP A 111 5.26 13.21 2.21
CA ASP A 111 5.79 11.96 2.76
C ASP A 111 7.33 11.91 2.57
N SER A 112 8.03 11.89 3.71
CA SER A 112 9.48 11.68 3.81
C SER A 112 9.82 10.49 4.71
N ILE A 113 8.91 9.53 4.84
CA ILE A 113 9.11 8.31 5.61
C ILE A 113 10.06 7.37 4.85
N LYS A 114 11.02 6.81 5.57
CA LYS A 114 11.95 5.80 5.05
C LYS A 114 11.49 4.41 5.46
N ILE A 115 11.68 3.42 4.59
CA ILE A 115 11.53 2.03 5.00
C ILE A 115 12.86 1.49 5.46
N LYS A 116 12.85 0.87 6.64
CA LYS A 116 14.01 0.20 7.20
C LYS A 116 13.69 -1.26 7.42
N SER A 117 14.32 -2.10 6.63
CA SER A 117 14.30 -3.53 6.90
C SER A 117 15.16 -3.83 8.14
N LYS A 118 14.60 -4.57 9.08
CA LYS A 118 15.34 -5.16 10.20
C LYS A 118 15.90 -6.55 9.87
N THR A 119 15.54 -7.10 8.72
CA THR A 119 15.85 -8.48 8.30
C THR A 119 16.60 -8.49 6.97
N ASN A 120 17.41 -9.52 6.75
CA ASN A 120 18.09 -9.70 5.47
C ASN A 120 17.15 -10.30 4.40
N ALA A 121 17.57 -10.24 3.14
CA ALA A 121 16.77 -10.71 2.00
C ALA A 121 16.40 -12.21 2.09
N GLU A 122 17.25 -13.04 2.70
CA GLU A 122 17.00 -14.47 2.87
C GLU A 122 15.85 -14.74 3.82
N ILE A 123 15.82 -14.05 4.97
CA ILE A 123 14.74 -14.16 5.96
C ILE A 123 13.43 -13.66 5.36
N GLN A 124 13.46 -12.53 4.64
CA GLN A 124 12.27 -12.00 3.95
C GLN A 124 11.73 -12.98 2.91
N ARG A 125 12.61 -13.54 2.07
CA ARG A 125 12.23 -14.53 1.06
C ARG A 125 11.57 -15.74 1.70
N ALA A 126 12.20 -16.31 2.73
CA ALA A 126 11.68 -17.46 3.45
C ALA A 126 10.32 -17.17 4.11
N TYR A 127 10.13 -15.97 4.66
CA TYR A 127 8.85 -15.54 5.22
C TYR A 127 7.75 -15.47 4.16
N ILE A 128 8.03 -14.83 3.00
CA ILE A 128 7.07 -14.70 1.89
C ILE A 128 6.71 -16.09 1.34
N GLU A 129 7.71 -16.93 1.07
CA GLU A 129 7.50 -18.29 0.57
C GLU A 129 6.65 -19.13 1.54
N LYS A 130 6.94 -19.04 2.84
CA LYS A 130 6.15 -19.72 3.87
C LYS A 130 4.71 -19.20 3.91
N ALA A 131 4.50 -17.89 3.82
CA ALA A 131 3.16 -17.30 3.81
C ALA A 131 2.35 -17.80 2.60
N ILE A 132 2.95 -17.79 1.41
CA ILE A 132 2.32 -18.31 0.18
C ILE A 132 1.99 -19.80 0.31
N ALA A 133 2.95 -20.62 0.77
CA ALA A 133 2.73 -22.05 0.95
C ALA A 133 1.61 -22.36 1.96
N SER A 134 1.45 -21.53 2.98
CA SER A 134 0.40 -21.69 4.00
C SER A 134 -0.99 -21.32 3.45
N SER A 135 -1.09 -20.24 2.68
CA SER A 135 -2.37 -19.77 2.12
C SER A 135 -2.79 -20.53 0.87
N PHE A 136 -1.84 -21.04 0.10
CA PHE A 136 -2.07 -21.73 -1.17
C PHE A 136 -1.22 -23.02 -1.24
N PRO A 137 -1.71 -24.12 -0.65
CA PRO A 137 -1.06 -25.43 -0.76
C PRO A 137 -0.81 -25.81 -2.22
N GLY A 138 0.36 -26.38 -2.51
CA GLY A 138 0.75 -26.78 -3.87
C GLY A 138 1.29 -25.66 -4.78
N LEU A 139 0.95 -24.39 -4.50
CA LEU A 139 1.31 -23.26 -5.38
C LEU A 139 2.75 -22.77 -5.21
N HIS A 140 3.37 -22.99 -4.04
CA HIS A 140 4.72 -22.51 -3.73
C HIS A 140 5.79 -22.98 -4.72
N ASN A 141 5.62 -24.14 -5.35
CA ASN A 141 6.55 -24.65 -6.36
C ASN A 141 6.48 -23.90 -7.71
N TYR A 142 5.39 -23.19 -7.95
CA TYR A 142 5.10 -22.49 -9.21
C TYR A 142 5.34 -20.99 -9.12
N ILE A 143 5.65 -20.49 -7.92
CA ILE A 143 5.90 -19.07 -7.65
C ILE A 143 7.32 -18.91 -7.15
N LYS A 144 8.12 -18.12 -7.88
CA LYS A 144 9.47 -17.77 -7.50
C LYS A 144 9.49 -16.38 -6.89
N VAL A 145 10.12 -16.28 -5.72
CA VAL A 145 10.29 -15.03 -4.97
C VAL A 145 11.75 -14.61 -5.04
N LYS A 146 12.02 -13.45 -5.64
CA LYS A 146 13.35 -12.82 -5.63
C LYS A 146 13.30 -11.58 -4.76
N VAL A 147 14.23 -11.45 -3.83
CA VAL A 147 14.32 -10.31 -2.91
C VAL A 147 15.65 -9.61 -3.09
N GLU A 148 15.61 -8.31 -3.37
CA GLU A 148 16.76 -7.43 -3.52
C GLU A 148 16.56 -6.21 -2.62
N GLU A 149 17.29 -6.17 -1.51
CA GLU A 149 17.15 -5.16 -0.45
C GLU A 149 15.72 -5.03 0.11
N THR A 150 14.91 -4.17 -0.49
CA THR A 150 13.51 -3.87 -0.11
C THR A 150 12.54 -4.12 -1.26
N VAL A 151 13.03 -4.63 -2.39
CA VAL A 151 12.25 -4.90 -3.60
C VAL A 151 12.07 -6.40 -3.76
N VAL A 152 10.81 -6.83 -3.88
CA VAL A 152 10.46 -8.21 -4.19
C VAL A 152 9.98 -8.30 -5.62
N THR A 153 10.46 -9.30 -6.35
CA THR A 153 9.92 -9.68 -7.66
C THR A 153 9.27 -11.05 -7.53
N LEU A 154 7.99 -11.11 -7.88
CA LEU A 154 7.19 -12.33 -7.90
C LEU A 154 7.01 -12.77 -9.36
N THR A 155 7.46 -13.99 -9.67
CA THR A 155 7.30 -14.58 -11.00
C THR A 155 6.70 -15.97 -10.87
N GLY A 156 6.10 -16.48 -11.95
CA GLY A 156 5.44 -17.78 -11.94
C GLY A 156 4.09 -17.75 -12.63
N THR A 157 3.28 -18.78 -12.37
CA THR A 157 1.96 -18.94 -13.00
C THR A 157 0.92 -19.33 -11.96
N VAL A 158 -0.27 -18.72 -12.04
CA VAL A 158 -1.42 -19.04 -11.18
C VAL A 158 -2.69 -19.23 -12.00
N ALA A 159 -3.71 -19.88 -11.43
CA ALA A 159 -4.96 -20.19 -12.14
C ALA A 159 -5.92 -18.98 -12.19
N SER A 160 -5.77 -18.04 -11.27
CA SER A 160 -6.74 -16.95 -11.09
C SER A 160 -6.09 -15.61 -10.76
N TRP A 161 -6.78 -14.54 -11.16
CA TRP A 161 -6.41 -13.18 -10.80
C TRP A 161 -6.39 -12.98 -9.27
N ASN A 162 -7.35 -13.59 -8.55
CA ASN A 162 -7.40 -13.53 -7.09
C ASN A 162 -6.14 -14.12 -6.44
N GLN A 163 -5.61 -15.25 -6.92
CA GLN A 163 -4.33 -15.78 -6.41
C GLN A 163 -3.18 -14.80 -6.68
N LYS A 164 -3.09 -14.25 -7.89
CA LYS A 164 -2.07 -13.25 -8.25
C LYS A 164 -2.12 -12.04 -7.31
N GLU A 165 -3.32 -11.51 -7.06
CA GLU A 165 -3.53 -10.36 -6.19
C GLU A 165 -3.18 -10.68 -4.73
N GLN A 166 -3.70 -11.79 -4.19
CA GLN A 166 -3.47 -12.19 -2.79
C GLN A 166 -1.98 -12.41 -2.51
N ILE A 167 -1.25 -13.07 -3.42
CA ILE A 167 0.21 -13.25 -3.29
C ILE A 167 0.92 -11.89 -3.27
N GLY A 168 0.55 -10.99 -4.19
CA GLY A 168 1.08 -9.64 -4.24
C GLY A 168 0.86 -8.89 -2.93
N ARG A 169 -0.34 -9.00 -2.35
CA ARG A 169 -0.73 -8.31 -1.11
C ARG A 169 -0.05 -8.88 0.13
N MET A 170 0.06 -10.20 0.24
CA MET A 170 0.84 -10.83 1.33
C MET A 170 2.30 -10.38 1.29
N THR A 171 2.87 -10.31 0.09
CA THR A 171 4.25 -9.86 -0.10
C THR A 171 4.41 -8.38 0.26
N TRP A 172 3.46 -7.52 -0.13
CA TRP A 172 3.46 -6.10 0.20
C TRP A 172 3.39 -5.83 1.71
N ASN A 173 2.68 -6.71 2.43
CA ASN A 173 2.54 -6.62 3.87
C ASN A 173 3.75 -7.17 4.64
N THR A 174 4.76 -7.71 3.96
CA THR A 174 5.95 -8.25 4.60
C THR A 174 6.88 -7.13 5.07
N GLU A 175 7.44 -7.29 6.28
CA GLU A 175 8.43 -6.37 6.82
C GLU A 175 9.68 -6.27 5.94
N GLY A 176 10.17 -5.05 5.77
CA GLY A 176 11.30 -4.67 4.93
C GLY A 176 10.93 -4.44 3.48
N ILE A 177 9.69 -4.72 3.05
CA ILE A 177 9.31 -4.61 1.65
C ILE A 177 8.80 -3.20 1.34
N TRP A 178 9.53 -2.54 0.44
CA TRP A 178 9.20 -1.26 -0.16
C TRP A 178 8.40 -1.42 -1.45
N LEU A 179 8.80 -2.36 -2.30
CA LEU A 179 8.20 -2.52 -3.63
C LEU A 179 7.97 -3.99 -3.95
N VAL A 180 6.83 -4.29 -4.55
CA VAL A 180 6.51 -5.61 -5.08
C VAL A 180 6.27 -5.51 -6.58
N LYS A 181 7.14 -6.13 -7.37
CA LYS A 181 6.95 -6.35 -8.80
C LYS A 181 6.19 -7.65 -9.00
N ASN A 182 4.88 -7.55 -9.25
CA ASN A 182 4.01 -8.72 -9.42
C ASN A 182 3.92 -9.14 -10.90
N GLU A 183 4.90 -9.92 -11.34
CA GLU A 183 5.07 -10.40 -12.71
C GLU A 183 4.49 -11.82 -12.92
N ILE A 184 3.70 -12.30 -11.96
CA ILE A 184 2.99 -13.58 -12.04
C ILE A 184 2.06 -13.57 -13.25
N GLN A 185 2.09 -14.65 -14.04
CA GLN A 185 1.21 -14.85 -15.18
C GLN A 185 -0.06 -15.60 -14.75
N ILE A 186 -1.19 -15.28 -15.39
CA ILE A 186 -2.45 -15.99 -15.16
C ILE A 186 -2.62 -17.00 -16.28
N ASN A 187 -2.76 -18.27 -15.92
CA ASN A 187 -3.09 -19.34 -16.86
C ASN A 187 -4.25 -20.16 -16.27
N THR A 188 -5.46 -19.92 -16.79
CA THR A 188 -6.70 -20.56 -16.34
C THR A 188 -6.77 -22.06 -16.66
N ASN A 189 -5.84 -22.58 -17.49
CA ASN A 189 -5.77 -23.99 -17.84
C ASN A 189 -4.77 -24.77 -16.97
N GLN A 190 -4.09 -24.11 -16.02
CA GLN A 190 -3.22 -24.78 -15.06
C GLN A 190 -4.04 -25.37 -13.90
N ILE A 191 -3.85 -26.66 -13.65
CA ILE A 191 -4.42 -27.39 -12.53
C ILE A 191 -3.28 -27.61 -11.53
N PHE A 192 -3.42 -27.10 -10.31
CA PHE A 192 -2.42 -27.14 -9.23
C PHE A 192 -2.77 -28.19 -8.18
#